data_AF-A0A0A7V3B0-F1
#
_entry.id   AF-A0A0A7V3B0-F1
#
_cell.length_a   1.000
_cell.length_b   1.000
_cell.length_c   1.000
_cell.angle_alpha   90.00
_cell.angle_beta   90.00
_cell.angle_gamma   90.00
#
_symmetry.space_group_name_H-M   'P 1'
#
loop_
_entity.id
_entity.type
_entity.pdbx_description
1 polymer ?
#
loop_
_entity_poly.entity_id
_entity_poly.type
_entity_poly.pdbx_seq_one_letter_code
_entity_poly.pdbx_strand_id
1 'polypeptide(L)'
;MKKSIIIFTMLAFLFSCTNKTNVDNLNNDLDEESQKLQSKPNLVDDDRIEFSKTTDLEKLISKLNLNDTEKEALTFLTNSLKEKLMDENIGINFKKTGGDESKIEETIHQFLSDLKENEIKEMLAKIKENKDKKEQNPNNAQELDTYKSILASGFDGMFEKIDSKNTFENLKIVE
;
A
#
# COMPACT_ATOMS: atom_id res chain seq x y z
N MET A 1 -4.23 -19.94 -34.14
CA MET A 1 -3.39 -19.89 -32.92
C MET A 1 -2.39 -18.75 -33.05
N LYS A 2 -2.50 -17.71 -32.22
CA LYS A 2 -1.46 -16.69 -32.05
C LYS A 2 -1.21 -16.58 -30.54
N LYS A 3 -0.02 -16.98 -30.10
CA LYS A 3 0.43 -16.82 -28.71
C LYS A 3 1.11 -15.46 -28.62
N SER A 4 0.56 -14.54 -27.85
CA SER A 4 1.24 -13.29 -27.50
C SER A 4 1.95 -13.50 -26.17
N ILE A 5 3.28 -13.38 -26.17
CA ILE A 5 4.13 -13.44 -24.99
C ILE A 5 4.33 -12.00 -24.50
N ILE A 6 4.02 -11.74 -23.24
CA ILE A 6 4.29 -10.46 -22.57
C ILE A 6 5.46 -10.69 -21.61
N ILE A 7 6.55 -9.95 -21.81
CA ILE A 7 7.76 -9.97 -20.99
C ILE A 7 7.69 -8.77 -20.04
N PHE A 8 7.73 -9.02 -18.74
CA PHE A 8 7.87 -7.98 -17.71
C PHE A 8 9.36 -7.72 -17.44
N THR A 9 9.84 -6.52 -17.73
CA THR A 9 11.18 -6.05 -17.36
C THR A 9 11.13 -5.41 -15.98
N MET A 10 11.75 -6.04 -14.99
CA MET A 10 12.05 -5.43 -13.69
C MET A 10 13.17 -4.40 -13.86
N LEU A 11 12.89 -3.13 -13.54
CA LEU A 11 13.91 -2.08 -13.44
C LEU A 11 14.51 -2.10 -12.02
N ALA A 12 15.76 -2.54 -11.91
CA ALA A 12 16.56 -2.38 -10.70
C ALA A 12 17.23 -1.00 -10.72
N PHE A 13 16.82 -0.11 -9.81
CA PHE A 13 17.56 1.13 -9.55
C PHE A 13 18.74 0.82 -8.62
N LEU A 14 19.95 0.75 -9.19
CA LEU A 14 21.20 0.72 -8.44
C LEU A 14 21.60 2.15 -8.04
N PHE A 15 21.74 2.36 -6.73
CA PHE A 15 22.27 3.57 -6.10
C PHE A 15 23.65 3.94 -6.65
N SER A 16 23.82 5.19 -7.09
CA SER A 16 25.14 5.79 -7.28
C SER A 16 25.48 6.71 -6.11
N CYS A 17 26.31 6.23 -5.18
CA CYS A 17 27.09 7.08 -4.29
C CYS A 17 28.28 7.63 -5.08
N THR A 18 28.31 8.93 -5.35
CA THR A 18 29.49 9.58 -5.92
C THR A 18 30.24 10.32 -4.81
N ASN A 19 31.31 9.71 -4.30
CA ASN A 19 32.31 10.39 -3.49
C ASN A 19 33.07 11.39 -4.37
N LYS A 20 32.95 12.70 -4.08
CA LYS A 20 33.78 13.73 -4.70
C LYS A 20 35.19 13.68 -4.10
N THR A 21 36.17 13.39 -4.94
CA THR A 21 37.60 13.53 -4.68
C THR A 21 38.01 15.01 -4.76
N ASN A 22 38.67 15.50 -3.71
CA ASN A 22 39.42 16.76 -3.72
C ASN A 22 40.70 16.63 -4.55
N VAL A 23 40.96 17.60 -5.43
CA VAL A 23 42.30 17.90 -5.95
C VAL A 23 42.42 19.43 -6.07
N ASP A 24 43.33 19.98 -5.27
CA ASP A 24 43.85 21.35 -5.33
C ASP A 24 44.76 21.54 -6.57
N ASN A 25 44.70 22.71 -7.23
CA ASN A 25 45.77 23.74 -7.25
C ASN A 25 45.74 24.71 -8.45
N LEU A 26 45.84 26.02 -8.11
CA LEU A 26 46.66 27.12 -8.71
C LEU A 26 46.40 27.53 -10.19
N ASN A 27 46.33 28.80 -10.62
CA ASN A 27 46.89 30.07 -10.14
C ASN A 27 46.26 31.29 -10.88
N ASN A 28 46.21 32.43 -10.17
CA ASN A 28 46.26 33.85 -10.58
C ASN A 28 45.59 34.38 -11.88
N ASP A 29 44.64 35.30 -11.70
CA ASP A 29 44.82 36.69 -12.17
C ASP A 29 43.90 37.65 -11.37
N LEU A 30 44.52 38.66 -10.79
CA LEU A 30 43.90 39.84 -10.20
C LEU A 30 43.79 40.87 -11.32
N ASP A 31 42.58 41.28 -11.68
CA ASP A 31 42.39 42.68 -12.07
C ASP A 31 40.98 43.19 -11.75
N GLU A 32 40.96 44.45 -11.35
CA GLU A 32 39.86 45.20 -10.75
C GLU A 32 38.76 45.57 -11.76
N GLU A 33 37.68 46.15 -11.24
CA GLU A 33 36.50 46.72 -11.94
C GLU A 33 35.41 45.74 -12.39
N SER A 34 34.46 45.48 -11.48
CA SER A 34 33.07 45.92 -11.69
C SER A 34 32.18 45.47 -10.53
N GLN A 35 32.19 46.25 -9.45
CA GLN A 35 31.02 46.37 -8.59
C GLN A 35 29.88 46.98 -9.41
N LYS A 36 29.07 46.14 -10.06
CA LYS A 36 27.68 46.44 -10.43
C LYS A 36 27.10 45.21 -11.13
N LEU A 37 26.42 44.39 -10.35
CA LEU A 37 25.08 43.86 -10.63
C LEU A 37 24.76 42.87 -9.52
N GLN A 38 24.08 43.37 -8.49
CA GLN A 38 23.37 42.56 -7.52
C GLN A 38 22.26 41.79 -8.26
N SER A 39 22.58 40.63 -8.83
CA SER A 39 21.58 39.59 -9.10
C SER A 39 21.64 38.61 -7.94
N LYS A 40 20.79 38.84 -6.93
CA LYS A 40 20.34 37.75 -6.05
C LYS A 40 19.80 36.65 -6.96
N PRO A 41 20.36 35.43 -6.98
CA PRO A 41 19.53 34.30 -7.31
C PRO A 41 18.61 34.12 -6.10
N ASN A 42 17.32 34.31 -6.33
CA ASN A 42 16.28 33.85 -5.41
C ASN A 42 16.39 32.32 -5.41
N LEU A 43 17.29 31.77 -4.59
CA LEU A 43 17.28 30.36 -4.18
C LEU A 43 16.11 30.22 -3.21
N VAL A 44 14.89 30.30 -3.76
CA VAL A 44 13.79 29.55 -3.21
C VAL A 44 13.95 28.19 -3.88
N ASP A 45 14.74 27.33 -3.24
CA ASP A 45 14.57 25.89 -3.39
C ASP A 45 13.12 25.64 -2.98
N ASP A 46 12.22 25.61 -3.96
CA ASP A 46 10.87 25.10 -3.82
C ASP A 46 10.89 23.56 -3.82
N ASP A 47 12.01 22.96 -3.37
CA ASP A 47 12.08 21.63 -2.78
C ASP A 47 11.42 21.70 -1.38
N ARG A 48 10.19 22.23 -1.33
CA ARG A 48 9.27 21.92 -0.26
C ARG A 48 9.13 20.41 -0.30
N ILE A 49 9.83 19.77 0.63
CA ILE A 49 9.63 18.38 1.03
C ILE A 49 8.11 18.18 1.08
N GLU A 50 7.59 17.51 0.07
CA GLU A 50 6.22 17.04 0.08
C GLU A 50 6.22 16.02 1.21
N PHE A 51 5.86 16.46 2.41
CA PHE A 51 5.53 15.56 3.50
C PHE A 51 4.36 14.74 2.97
N SER A 52 4.67 13.56 2.43
CA SER A 52 3.65 12.63 1.99
C SER A 52 2.68 12.48 3.16
N LYS A 53 1.45 12.91 2.95
CA LYS A 53 0.44 12.85 4.00
C LYS A 53 0.18 11.37 4.21
N THR A 54 0.77 10.82 5.25
CA THR A 54 0.46 9.46 5.71
C THR A 54 -1.03 9.37 5.95
N THR A 55 -1.66 8.35 5.39
CA THR A 55 -3.10 8.13 5.57
C THR A 55 -3.38 7.78 7.03
N ASP A 56 -4.60 7.99 7.49
CA ASP A 56 -4.93 7.62 8.88
C ASP A 56 -4.84 6.10 9.10
N LEU A 57 -5.11 5.30 8.07
CA LEU A 57 -4.86 3.86 8.07
C LEU A 57 -3.37 3.54 8.23
N GLU A 58 -2.46 4.19 7.49
CA GLU A 58 -1.02 4.00 7.64
C GLU A 58 -0.52 4.37 9.04
N LYS A 59 -1.06 5.46 9.62
CA LYS A 59 -0.75 5.85 11.00
C LYS A 59 -1.22 4.79 11.99
N LEU A 60 -2.42 4.23 11.81
CA LEU A 60 -2.90 3.12 12.64
C LEU A 60 -1.98 1.90 12.52
N ILE A 61 -1.67 1.49 11.29
CA ILE A 61 -0.79 0.34 11.01
C ILE A 61 0.59 0.54 11.65
N SER A 62 1.15 1.75 11.63
CA SER A 62 2.45 2.04 12.27
C SER A 62 2.46 1.88 13.79
N LYS A 63 1.28 2.00 14.43
CA LYS A 63 1.11 1.78 15.88
C LYS A 63 0.89 0.32 16.23
N LEU A 64 0.39 -0.47 15.28
CA LEU A 64 0.30 -1.92 15.44
C LEU A 64 1.72 -2.50 15.31
N ASN A 65 2.14 -3.32 16.28
CA ASN A 65 3.46 -3.94 16.25
C ASN A 65 3.49 -5.14 15.28
N LEU A 66 3.16 -4.91 14.01
CA LEU A 66 3.11 -5.92 12.96
C LEU A 66 4.50 -6.19 12.37
N ASN A 67 4.82 -7.47 12.17
CA ASN A 67 6.01 -7.88 11.42
C ASN A 67 5.76 -7.78 9.90
N ASP A 68 6.81 -8.01 9.09
CA ASP A 68 6.74 -7.85 7.64
C ASP A 68 5.73 -8.80 6.99
N THR A 69 5.65 -10.04 7.50
CA THR A 69 4.69 -11.05 7.03
C THR A 69 3.25 -10.62 7.28
N GLU A 70 2.96 -10.06 8.45
CA GLU A 70 1.64 -9.54 8.81
C GLU A 70 1.28 -8.31 7.96
N LYS A 71 2.23 -7.42 7.69
CA LYS A 71 2.04 -6.26 6.80
C LYS A 71 1.76 -6.68 5.36
N GLU A 72 2.43 -7.72 4.85
CA GLU A 72 2.17 -8.29 3.54
C GLU A 72 0.74 -8.85 3.46
N ALA A 73 0.31 -9.60 4.48
CA ALA A 73 -1.06 -10.13 4.55
C ALA A 73 -2.11 -9.02 4.62
N LEU A 74 -1.85 -7.93 5.35
CA LEU A 74 -2.76 -6.79 5.44
C LEU A 74 -2.83 -6.02 4.11
N THR A 75 -1.68 -5.89 3.44
CA THR A 75 -1.61 -5.31 2.09
C THR A 75 -2.39 -6.14 1.10
N PHE A 76 -2.25 -7.47 1.15
CA PHE A 76 -3.03 -8.40 0.34
C PHE A 76 -4.53 -8.26 0.58
N LEU A 77 -4.98 -8.22 1.85
CA LEU A 77 -6.38 -7.99 2.18
C LEU A 77 -6.87 -6.66 1.60
N THR A 78 -6.18 -5.56 1.89
CA THR A 78 -6.56 -4.21 1.44
C THR A 78 -6.69 -4.14 -0.08
N ASN A 79 -5.73 -4.68 -0.82
CA ASN A 79 -5.76 -4.71 -2.28
C ASN A 79 -6.89 -5.60 -2.81
N SER A 80 -7.16 -6.73 -2.15
CA SER A 80 -8.27 -7.62 -2.52
C SER A 80 -9.62 -6.92 -2.36
N LEU A 81 -9.80 -6.12 -1.30
CA LEU A 81 -11.00 -5.32 -1.08
C LEU A 81 -11.17 -4.26 -2.16
N LYS A 82 -10.11 -3.48 -2.46
CA LYS A 82 -10.13 -2.47 -3.54
C LYS A 82 -10.44 -3.08 -4.91
N GLU A 83 -9.90 -4.26 -5.19
CA GLU A 83 -10.11 -4.98 -6.44
C GLU A 83 -11.56 -5.50 -6.56
N LYS A 84 -12.08 -6.16 -5.51
CA LYS A 84 -13.30 -6.97 -5.61
C LYS A 84 -14.58 -6.27 -5.17
N LEU A 85 -14.51 -5.29 -4.27
CA LEU A 85 -15.71 -4.53 -3.87
C LEU A 85 -16.27 -3.66 -5.01
N MET A 86 -15.49 -3.44 -6.07
CA MET A 86 -15.97 -2.73 -7.24
C MET A 86 -17.00 -3.53 -8.06
N ASP A 87 -17.05 -4.86 -7.91
CA ASP A 87 -18.05 -5.73 -8.52
C ASP A 87 -19.41 -5.59 -7.80
N GLU A 88 -20.48 -5.38 -8.58
CA GLU A 88 -21.84 -5.17 -8.07
C GLU A 88 -22.42 -6.39 -7.32
N ASN A 89 -21.90 -7.59 -7.58
CA ASN A 89 -22.34 -8.82 -6.92
C ASN A 89 -21.56 -9.11 -5.63
N ILE A 90 -20.45 -8.41 -5.39
CA ILE A 90 -19.60 -8.60 -4.22
C ILE A 90 -19.76 -7.41 -3.26
N GLY A 91 -19.48 -6.20 -3.73
CA GLY A 91 -19.50 -4.98 -2.92
C GLY A 91 -20.88 -4.33 -2.82
N ILE A 92 -21.93 -5.11 -2.58
CA ILE A 92 -23.32 -4.63 -2.59
C ILE A 92 -23.49 -3.46 -1.61
N ASN A 93 -22.98 -3.61 -0.38
CA ASN A 93 -23.10 -2.58 0.64
C ASN A 93 -22.09 -1.45 0.44
N PHE A 94 -20.87 -1.77 0.01
CA PHE A 94 -19.88 -0.77 -0.38
C PHE A 94 -20.44 0.20 -1.44
N LYS A 95 -21.10 -0.30 -2.49
CA LYS A 95 -21.70 0.55 -3.54
C LYS A 95 -22.80 1.47 -3.01
N LYS A 96 -23.56 1.07 -1.98
CA LYS A 96 -24.54 1.95 -1.31
C LYS A 96 -23.88 3.17 -0.65
N THR A 97 -22.58 3.12 -0.35
CA THR A 97 -21.83 4.24 0.24
C THR A 97 -21.30 5.25 -0.80
N GLY A 98 -21.52 4.99 -2.09
CA GLY A 98 -20.99 5.79 -3.21
C GLY A 98 -19.84 5.13 -3.96
N GLY A 99 -19.27 4.04 -3.41
CA GLY A 99 -18.27 3.23 -4.11
C GLY A 99 -16.89 3.87 -4.25
N ASP A 100 -16.51 4.73 -3.31
CA ASP A 100 -15.22 5.43 -3.28
C ASP A 100 -14.16 4.59 -2.54
N GLU A 101 -12.98 4.39 -3.13
CA GLU A 101 -11.88 3.65 -2.51
C GLU A 101 -11.46 4.22 -1.15
N SER A 102 -11.60 5.53 -0.93
CA SER A 102 -11.33 6.14 0.38
C SER A 102 -12.23 5.56 1.48
N LYS A 103 -13.47 5.15 1.16
CA LYS A 103 -14.36 4.48 2.11
C LYS A 103 -13.87 3.09 2.49
N ILE A 104 -13.16 2.41 1.60
CA ILE A 104 -12.53 1.13 1.93
C ILE A 104 -11.47 1.36 3.02
N GLU A 105 -10.59 2.35 2.84
CA GLU A 105 -9.54 2.65 3.82
C GLU A 105 -10.09 3.12 5.16
N GLU A 106 -11.09 4.01 5.16
CA GLU A 106 -11.80 4.43 6.38
C GLU A 106 -12.42 3.24 7.12
N THR A 107 -13.03 2.31 6.39
CA THR A 107 -13.73 1.16 6.97
C THR A 107 -12.73 0.11 7.48
N ILE A 108 -11.61 -0.10 6.81
CA ILE A 108 -10.51 -0.93 7.32
C ILE A 108 -9.93 -0.29 8.59
N HIS A 109 -9.73 1.03 8.61
CA HIS A 109 -9.25 1.72 9.81
C HIS A 109 -10.21 1.50 11.00
N GLN A 110 -11.51 1.69 10.80
CA GLN A 110 -12.54 1.41 11.81
C GLN A 110 -12.47 -0.05 12.29
N PHE A 111 -12.48 -1.00 11.35
CA PHE A 111 -12.41 -2.44 11.63
C PHE A 111 -11.21 -2.80 12.51
N LEU A 112 -10.01 -2.35 12.13
CA LEU A 112 -8.80 -2.65 12.88
C LEU A 112 -8.76 -1.93 14.24
N SER A 113 -9.32 -0.72 14.34
CA SER A 113 -9.36 0.03 15.60
C SER A 113 -10.25 -0.62 16.66
N ASP A 114 -11.27 -1.37 16.23
CA ASP A 114 -12.21 -2.07 17.12
C ASP A 114 -11.69 -3.45 17.58
N LEU A 115 -10.56 -3.92 17.05
CA LEU A 115 -9.95 -5.20 17.37
C LEU A 115 -8.72 -5.05 18.27
N LYS A 116 -8.42 -6.08 19.07
CA LYS A 116 -7.15 -6.16 19.79
C LYS A 116 -6.05 -6.57 18.83
N GLU A 117 -4.83 -6.11 19.09
CA GLU A 117 -3.67 -6.42 18.23
C GLU A 117 -3.46 -7.93 18.03
N ASN A 118 -3.65 -8.75 19.06
CA ASN A 118 -3.50 -10.20 18.95
C ASN A 118 -4.55 -10.84 18.03
N GLU A 119 -5.76 -10.28 17.97
CA GLU A 119 -6.82 -10.73 17.07
C GLU A 119 -6.48 -10.33 15.64
N ILE A 120 -6.02 -9.10 15.42
CA ILE A 120 -5.55 -8.65 14.10
C ILE A 120 -4.45 -9.60 13.58
N LYS A 121 -3.46 -9.93 14.42
CA LYS A 121 -2.37 -10.86 14.07
C LYS A 121 -2.89 -12.26 13.74
N GLU A 122 -3.83 -12.77 14.53
CA GLU A 122 -4.45 -14.08 14.28
C GLU A 122 -5.16 -14.12 12.91
N MET A 123 -5.98 -13.10 12.60
CA MET A 123 -6.65 -12.99 11.31
C MET A 123 -5.66 -12.92 10.16
N LEU A 124 -4.62 -12.08 10.26
CA LEU A 124 -3.60 -11.93 9.22
C LEU A 124 -2.82 -13.22 8.99
N ALA A 125 -2.52 -13.98 10.05
CA ALA A 125 -1.88 -15.28 9.93
C ALA A 125 -2.76 -16.28 9.15
N LYS A 126 -4.07 -16.33 9.44
CA LYS A 126 -5.01 -17.20 8.72
C LYS A 126 -5.19 -16.77 7.25
N ILE A 127 -5.26 -15.47 6.99
CA ILE A 127 -5.32 -14.94 5.62
C ILE A 127 -4.09 -15.35 4.83
N LYS A 128 -2.90 -15.20 5.42
CA LYS A 128 -1.65 -15.63 4.80
C LYS A 128 -1.64 -17.13 4.53
N GLU A 129 -1.98 -17.96 5.53
CA GLU A 129 -2.01 -19.42 5.38
C GLU A 129 -2.87 -19.84 4.19
N ASN A 130 -4.05 -19.24 4.05
CA ASN A 130 -4.98 -19.56 2.98
C ASN A 130 -4.53 -19.02 1.62
N LYS A 131 -3.95 -17.82 1.57
CA LYS A 131 -3.31 -17.27 0.36
C LYS A 131 -2.20 -18.20 -0.13
N ASP A 132 -1.27 -18.55 0.75
CA ASP A 132 -0.10 -19.36 0.40
C ASP A 132 -0.52 -20.76 -0.11
N LYS A 133 -1.53 -21.39 0.53
CA LYS A 133 -2.09 -22.67 0.06
C LYS A 133 -2.65 -22.57 -1.37
N LYS A 134 -3.38 -21.51 -1.68
CA LYS A 134 -4.02 -21.32 -2.99
C LYS A 134 -3.02 -20.93 -4.08
N GLU A 135 -1.95 -20.22 -3.74
CA GLU A 135 -0.86 -19.88 -4.66
C GLU A 135 -0.07 -21.10 -5.14
N GLN A 136 0.01 -22.15 -4.31
CA GLN A 136 0.75 -23.38 -4.61
C GLN A 136 0.00 -24.38 -5.51
N ASN A 137 -1.27 -24.13 -5.85
CA ASN A 137 -2.11 -25.06 -6.63
C ASN A 137 -1.91 -24.89 -8.15
N PRO A 138 -2.03 -25.94 -9.00
CA PRO A 138 -1.87 -25.81 -10.46
C PRO A 138 -2.90 -24.89 -11.14
N ASN A 139 -4.05 -24.64 -10.48
CA ASN A 139 -5.08 -23.69 -10.89
C ASN A 139 -5.05 -22.38 -10.06
N ASN A 140 -3.88 -22.05 -9.49
CA ASN A 140 -3.71 -21.01 -8.46
C ASN A 140 -4.39 -19.67 -8.75
N ALA A 141 -4.38 -19.20 -10.00
CA ALA A 141 -4.95 -17.91 -10.36
C ALA A 141 -6.46 -17.85 -10.07
N GLN A 142 -7.22 -18.89 -10.41
CA GLN A 142 -8.67 -18.91 -10.22
C GLN A 142 -9.04 -19.12 -8.74
N GLU A 143 -8.31 -19.98 -8.04
CA GLU A 143 -8.56 -20.23 -6.61
C GLU A 143 -8.21 -19.00 -5.76
N LEU A 144 -7.10 -18.34 -6.07
CA LEU A 144 -6.73 -17.09 -5.41
C LEU A 144 -7.76 -15.98 -5.71
N ASP A 145 -8.22 -15.86 -6.95
CA ASP A 145 -9.24 -14.89 -7.32
C ASP A 145 -10.57 -15.10 -6.58
N THR A 146 -10.97 -16.37 -6.45
CA THR A 146 -12.13 -16.79 -5.66
C THR A 146 -11.93 -16.41 -4.19
N TYR A 147 -10.75 -16.64 -3.64
CA TYR A 147 -10.43 -16.29 -2.27
C TYR A 147 -10.50 -14.78 -2.00
N LYS A 148 -9.95 -13.96 -2.89
CA LYS A 148 -10.10 -12.50 -2.82
C LYS A 148 -11.57 -12.09 -2.81
N SER A 149 -12.38 -12.74 -3.64
CA SER A 149 -13.83 -12.47 -3.74
C SER A 149 -14.56 -12.84 -2.45
N ILE A 150 -14.19 -13.96 -1.81
CA ILE A 150 -14.78 -14.36 -0.52
C ILE A 150 -14.36 -13.38 0.59
N LEU A 151 -13.09 -12.97 0.65
CA LEU A 151 -12.64 -11.97 1.62
C LEU A 151 -13.43 -10.65 1.46
N ALA A 152 -13.59 -10.18 0.24
CA ALA A 152 -14.35 -8.97 -0.04
C ALA A 152 -15.83 -9.09 0.32
N SER A 153 -16.47 -10.21 -0.04
CA SER A 153 -17.87 -10.46 0.35
C SER A 153 -18.05 -10.55 1.86
N GLY A 154 -17.13 -11.22 2.57
CA GLY A 154 -17.16 -11.33 4.03
C GLY A 154 -16.93 -9.98 4.73
N PHE A 155 -16.18 -9.07 4.10
CA PHE A 155 -15.92 -7.72 4.60
C PHE A 155 -17.04 -6.72 4.26
N ASP A 156 -17.73 -6.88 3.14
CA ASP A 156 -18.72 -5.93 2.61
C ASP A 156 -19.80 -5.54 3.63
N GLY A 157 -20.17 -6.46 4.52
CA GLY A 157 -21.10 -6.19 5.62
C GLY A 157 -20.73 -5.01 6.53
N MET A 158 -19.45 -4.66 6.66
CA MET A 158 -19.00 -3.50 7.44
C MET A 158 -19.61 -2.18 6.93
N PHE A 159 -19.85 -2.06 5.63
CA PHE A 159 -20.47 -0.87 5.03
C PHE A 159 -21.96 -0.70 5.39
N GLU A 160 -22.60 -1.76 5.90
CA GLU A 160 -23.96 -1.74 6.46
C GLU A 160 -23.97 -1.78 7.99
N LYS A 161 -22.83 -1.44 8.63
CA LYS A 161 -22.65 -1.39 10.09
C LYS A 161 -22.76 -2.75 10.80
N ILE A 162 -22.38 -3.84 10.12
CA ILE A 162 -22.03 -5.07 10.82
C ILE A 162 -20.82 -4.80 11.72
N ASP A 163 -20.79 -5.40 12.91
CA ASP A 163 -19.72 -5.18 13.87
C ASP A 163 -18.40 -5.87 13.46
N SER A 164 -17.30 -5.26 13.90
CA SER A 164 -15.94 -5.72 13.61
C SER A 164 -15.63 -7.13 14.11
N LYS A 165 -16.34 -7.66 15.12
CA LYS A 165 -16.13 -9.04 15.59
C LYS A 165 -16.74 -10.06 14.65
N ASN A 166 -17.96 -9.81 14.20
CA ASN A 166 -18.60 -10.68 13.22
C ASN A 166 -17.85 -10.68 11.89
N THR A 167 -17.38 -9.52 11.41
CA THR A 167 -16.52 -9.46 10.22
C THR A 167 -15.20 -10.20 10.43
N PHE A 168 -14.58 -10.08 11.60
CA PHE A 168 -13.36 -10.83 11.93
C PHE A 168 -13.57 -12.36 11.83
N GLU A 169 -14.66 -12.88 12.36
CA GLU A 169 -14.97 -14.32 12.25
C GLU A 169 -15.22 -14.74 10.80
N ASN A 170 -15.94 -13.92 10.01
CA ASN A 170 -16.15 -14.19 8.59
C ASN A 170 -14.83 -14.32 7.83
N LEU A 171 -13.83 -13.47 8.12
CA LEU A 171 -12.54 -13.50 7.46
C LEU A 171 -11.66 -14.69 7.88
N LYS A 172 -11.89 -15.27 9.06
CA LYS A 172 -11.15 -16.45 9.55
C LYS A 172 -11.68 -17.78 9.03
N ILE A 173 -12.98 -17.87 8.76
CA ILE A 173 -13.67 -19.10 8.35
C ILE A 173 -13.40 -19.44 6.87
N VAL A 174 -12.88 -18.50 6.09
CA VAL A 174 -12.65 -18.70 4.65
C VAL A 174 -11.56 -19.75 4.40
N GLU A 175 -11.93 -20.99 4.08
CA GLU A 175 -11.02 -22.10 3.70
C GLU A 175 -11.12 -22.45 2.21
#